data_AF-A0A368BX97-F1
#
_entry.id   AF-A0A368BX97-F1
#
_cell.length_a   1.000
_cell.length_b   1.000
_cell.length_c   1.000
_cell.angle_alpha   90.00
_cell.angle_beta   90.00
_cell.angle_gamma   90.00
#
_symmetry.space_group_name_H-M   'P 1'
#
loop_
_entity.id
_entity.type
_entity.pdbx_description
1 polymer ?
#
loop_
_entity_poly.entity_id
_entity_poly.type
_entity_poly.pdbx_seq_one_letter_code
_entity_poly.pdbx_strand_id
1 'polypeptide(L)'
;MLNPKQAIVALDFNSYEEANKLTKYLDPEKFRLKIGKQLFSNEGPFILDKFHKEGFEIFLDLKLHDIPNTVYKALKNIYGHGVWMSNIHLLGGKEMINAAQKARLESNKEAFLIGVTILTSLDETQLKLIGFKDKVPQLVKKLASEAKNALLDGVVCSAQEAKELKKTFGKDFVLVTPGIRINSQKGDQSRVTTLKEAINYGSDYLVLGREISKAKDIPQMIKNIESYII
;
A
#
# COMPACT_ATOMS: atom_id res chain seq x y z
N MET A 1 -0.48 -3.94 19.04
CA MET A 1 0.92 -3.96 18.56
C MET A 1 0.93 -4.49 17.14
N LEU A 2 1.95 -4.18 16.37
CA LEU A 2 2.23 -4.74 15.05
C LEU A 2 3.15 -5.94 15.21
N ASN A 3 2.98 -6.94 14.36
CA ASN A 3 3.98 -7.97 14.13
C ASN A 3 5.11 -7.40 13.25
N PRO A 4 6.29 -8.03 13.26
CA PRO A 4 7.36 -7.71 12.32
C PRO A 4 6.86 -7.67 10.87
N LYS A 5 7.39 -6.71 10.10
CA LYS A 5 7.08 -6.44 8.69
C LYS A 5 5.65 -5.94 8.41
N GLN A 6 4.83 -5.64 9.41
CA GLN A 6 3.50 -5.01 9.19
C GLN A 6 3.58 -3.48 8.98
N ALA A 7 4.69 -2.85 9.36
CA ALA A 7 4.99 -1.46 9.00
C ALA A 7 5.74 -1.39 7.66
N ILE A 8 5.17 -0.68 6.69
CA ILE A 8 5.76 -0.49 5.36
C ILE A 8 6.21 0.97 5.24
N VAL A 9 7.51 1.21 5.09
CA VAL A 9 8.07 2.56 4.95
C VAL A 9 8.05 3.01 3.49
N ALA A 10 7.39 4.12 3.20
CA ALA A 10 7.32 4.69 1.86
C ALA A 10 8.60 5.46 1.51
N LEU A 11 9.25 5.04 0.44
CA LEU A 11 10.45 5.67 -0.13
C LEU A 11 10.05 6.66 -1.23
N ASP A 12 9.40 7.75 -0.83
CA ASP A 12 8.98 8.82 -1.74
C ASP A 12 10.13 9.84 -1.93
N PHE A 13 11.20 9.40 -2.58
CA PHE A 13 12.44 10.16 -2.85
C PHE A 13 12.76 10.18 -4.35
N ASN A 14 13.67 11.08 -4.76
CA ASN A 14 14.03 11.22 -6.18
C ASN A 14 15.08 10.21 -6.63
N SER A 15 15.96 9.74 -5.75
CA SER A 15 17.01 8.79 -6.11
C SER A 15 17.26 7.68 -5.09
N TYR A 16 18.00 6.65 -5.50
CA TYR A 16 18.48 5.61 -4.59
C TYR A 16 19.28 6.19 -3.43
N GLU A 17 20.19 7.15 -3.67
CA GLU A 17 21.04 7.72 -2.64
C GLU A 17 20.25 8.45 -1.56
N GLU A 18 19.18 9.15 -1.93
CA GLU A 18 18.27 9.80 -0.98
C GLU A 18 17.51 8.75 -0.16
N ALA A 19 16.92 7.76 -0.83
CA ALA A 19 16.18 6.70 -0.17
C ALA A 19 17.06 5.85 0.76
N ASN A 20 18.28 5.51 0.33
CA ASN A 20 19.24 4.70 1.08
C ASN A 20 19.70 5.39 2.38
N LYS A 21 19.71 6.74 2.43
CA LYS A 21 19.96 7.44 3.70
C LYS A 21 18.92 7.11 4.76
N LEU A 22 17.67 6.90 4.37
CA LEU A 22 16.60 6.50 5.28
C LEU A 22 16.68 5.01 5.64
N THR A 23 16.91 4.13 4.66
CA THR A 23 16.88 2.67 4.90
C THR A 23 17.99 2.20 5.84
N LYS A 24 19.10 2.94 5.96
CA LYS A 24 20.15 2.70 6.98
C LYS A 24 19.66 2.67 8.43
N TYR A 25 18.49 3.23 8.72
CA TYR A 25 17.89 3.20 10.05
C TYR A 25 16.85 2.10 10.22
N LEU A 26 16.52 1.35 9.16
CA LEU A 26 15.48 0.34 9.15
C LEU A 26 16.10 -1.05 9.25
N ASP A 27 15.54 -1.87 10.13
CA ASP A 27 15.83 -3.30 10.20
C ASP A 27 14.94 -4.05 9.19
N PRO A 28 15.51 -4.75 8.18
CA PRO A 28 14.74 -5.51 7.19
C PRO A 28 13.90 -6.65 7.80
N GLU A 29 14.23 -7.12 9.01
CA GLU A 29 13.40 -8.10 9.71
C GLU A 29 12.14 -7.48 10.32
N LYS A 30 12.13 -6.16 10.54
CA LYS A 30 11.00 -5.44 11.16
C LYS A 30 10.17 -4.64 10.17
N PHE A 31 10.78 -4.16 9.09
CA PHE A 31 10.14 -3.24 8.15
C PHE A 31 10.13 -3.79 6.73
N ARG A 32 9.10 -3.41 5.97
CA ARG A 32 9.08 -3.52 4.51
C ARG A 32 9.23 -2.15 3.88
N LEU A 33 9.57 -2.12 2.60
CA LEU A 33 9.68 -0.88 1.84
C LEU A 33 8.55 -0.77 0.83
N LYS A 34 8.01 0.45 0.66
CA LYS A 34 7.13 0.78 -0.46
C LYS A 34 7.86 1.67 -1.44
N ILE A 35 7.97 1.22 -2.67
CA ILE A 35 8.54 2.00 -3.78
C ILE A 35 7.38 2.43 -4.66
N GLY A 36 7.15 3.74 -4.70
CA GLY A 36 6.08 4.35 -5.50
C GLY A 36 6.57 4.82 -6.87
N LYS A 37 5.64 5.41 -7.62
CA LYS A 37 5.90 5.97 -8.95
C LYS A 37 7.08 6.95 -8.99
N GLN A 38 7.28 7.78 -7.97
CA GLN A 38 8.35 8.79 -7.97
C GLN A 38 9.74 8.15 -8.11
N LEU A 39 10.12 7.34 -7.13
CA LEU A 39 11.41 6.67 -7.13
C LEU A 39 11.54 5.68 -8.30
N PHE A 40 10.50 4.89 -8.58
CA PHE A 40 10.54 3.90 -9.66
C PHE A 40 10.63 4.54 -11.06
N SER A 41 10.05 5.72 -11.27
CA SER A 41 10.14 6.38 -12.59
C SER A 41 11.53 6.94 -12.84
N ASN A 42 12.28 7.30 -11.79
CA ASN A 42 13.65 7.80 -11.93
C ASN A 42 14.68 6.65 -12.04
N GLU A 43 14.57 5.65 -11.16
CA GLU A 43 15.58 4.59 -11.03
C GLU A 43 15.25 3.33 -11.85
N GLY A 44 13.98 3.18 -12.26
CA GLY A 44 13.51 1.97 -12.93
C GLY A 44 13.61 0.71 -12.04
N PRO A 45 13.65 -0.49 -12.63
CA PRO A 45 13.65 -1.74 -11.88
C PRO A 45 14.93 -2.00 -11.08
N PHE A 46 16.04 -1.33 -11.39
CA PHE A 46 17.33 -1.50 -10.70
C PHE A 46 17.24 -1.22 -9.19
N ILE A 47 16.33 -0.33 -8.80
CA ILE A 47 16.09 -0.02 -7.39
C ILE A 47 15.60 -1.22 -6.57
N LEU A 48 14.89 -2.16 -7.21
CA LEU A 48 14.37 -3.36 -6.56
C LEU A 48 15.53 -4.27 -6.16
N ASP A 49 16.46 -4.52 -7.09
CA ASP A 49 17.63 -5.36 -6.83
C ASP A 49 18.53 -4.79 -5.73
N LYS A 50 18.63 -3.46 -5.64
CA LYS A 50 19.39 -2.77 -4.58
C LYS A 50 18.83 -3.07 -3.21
N PHE A 51 17.53 -2.84 -3.01
CA PHE A 51 16.92 -3.04 -1.69
C PHE A 51 16.68 -4.51 -1.35
N HIS A 52 16.51 -5.39 -2.34
CA HIS A 52 16.53 -6.84 -2.12
C HIS A 52 17.89 -7.32 -1.60
N LYS A 53 19.01 -6.79 -2.11
CA LYS A 53 20.36 -7.10 -1.57
C LYS A 53 20.56 -6.62 -0.13
N GLU A 54 19.82 -5.58 0.27
CA GLU A 54 19.78 -5.09 1.65
C GLU A 54 18.80 -5.90 2.54
N GLY A 55 18.12 -6.92 1.99
CA GLY A 55 17.25 -7.84 2.72
C GLY A 55 15.79 -7.40 2.83
N PHE A 56 15.40 -6.27 2.23
CA PHE A 56 14.03 -5.78 2.34
C PHE A 56 13.07 -6.50 1.41
N GLU A 57 11.86 -6.74 1.91
CA GLU A 57 10.71 -7.08 1.06
C GLU A 57 10.04 -5.81 0.53
N ILE A 58 9.70 -5.80 -0.76
CA ILE A 58 9.23 -4.60 -1.45
C ILE A 58 7.75 -4.70 -1.83
N PHE A 59 6.98 -3.70 -1.42
CA PHE A 59 5.70 -3.34 -2.01
C PHE A 59 5.92 -2.34 -3.16
N LEU A 60 5.74 -2.81 -4.41
CA LEU A 60 5.82 -1.96 -5.60
C LEU A 60 4.46 -1.32 -5.91
N ASP A 61 4.34 -0.04 -5.56
CA ASP A 61 3.10 0.74 -5.54
C ASP A 61 2.93 1.60 -6.80
N LEU A 62 2.73 0.93 -7.94
CA LEU A 62 2.55 1.57 -9.26
C LEU A 62 1.08 1.78 -9.64
N LYS A 63 0.15 1.15 -8.92
CA LYS A 63 -1.30 1.27 -9.12
C LYS A 63 -1.68 1.12 -10.59
N LEU A 64 -1.31 -0.02 -11.19
CA LEU A 64 -1.51 -0.22 -12.64
C LEU A 64 -2.99 -0.10 -12.99
N HIS A 65 -3.26 0.63 -14.07
CA HIS A 65 -4.61 0.92 -14.54
C HIS A 65 -4.57 1.13 -16.05
N ASP A 66 -4.87 0.07 -16.79
CA ASP A 66 -4.77 0.04 -18.26
C ASP A 66 -5.69 -1.07 -18.79
N ILE A 67 -5.70 -1.32 -20.09
CA ILE A 67 -6.41 -2.46 -20.67
C ILE A 67 -5.86 -3.80 -20.12
N PRO A 68 -6.68 -4.88 -20.08
CA PRO A 68 -6.32 -6.12 -19.41
C PRO A 68 -4.97 -6.73 -19.83
N ASN A 69 -4.68 -6.74 -21.14
CA ASN A 69 -3.44 -7.31 -21.67
C ASN A 69 -2.19 -6.54 -21.23
N THR A 70 -2.27 -5.21 -21.15
CA THR A 70 -1.15 -4.36 -20.70
C THR A 70 -0.86 -4.64 -19.23
N VAL A 71 -1.89 -4.66 -18.38
CA VAL A 71 -1.72 -4.94 -16.95
C VAL A 71 -1.19 -6.36 -16.72
N TYR A 72 -1.70 -7.36 -17.45
CA TYR A 72 -1.17 -8.73 -17.39
C TYR A 72 0.33 -8.76 -17.69
N LYS A 73 0.77 -8.19 -18.83
CA LYS A 73 2.18 -8.19 -19.22
C LYS A 73 3.07 -7.40 -18.25
N ALA A 74 2.61 -6.25 -17.79
CA ALA A 74 3.33 -5.44 -16.81
C ALA A 74 3.53 -6.20 -15.49
N LEU A 75 2.49 -6.88 -14.99
CA LEU A 75 2.59 -7.67 -13.77
C LEU A 75 3.52 -8.88 -13.91
N LYS A 76 3.54 -9.56 -15.06
CA LYS A 76 4.51 -10.65 -15.28
C LYS A 76 5.95 -10.15 -15.11
N ASN A 77 6.26 -8.99 -15.67
CA ASN A 77 7.59 -8.39 -15.53
C ASN A 77 7.87 -7.98 -14.08
N ILE A 78 6.91 -7.32 -13.43
CA ILE A 78 7.02 -6.92 -12.02
C ILE A 78 7.30 -8.13 -11.11
N TYR A 79 6.56 -9.22 -11.27
CA TYR A 79 6.77 -10.43 -10.48
C TYR A 79 8.11 -11.11 -10.78
N GLY A 80 8.64 -10.97 -12.00
CA GLY A 80 9.99 -11.38 -12.35
C GLY A 80 11.09 -10.69 -11.54
N HIS A 81 10.81 -9.52 -10.95
CA HIS A 81 11.74 -8.84 -10.05
C HIS A 81 11.63 -9.27 -8.59
N GLY A 82 10.76 -10.23 -8.24
CA GLY A 82 10.68 -10.79 -6.90
C GLY A 82 10.01 -9.88 -5.85
N VAL A 83 9.12 -8.97 -6.28
CA VAL A 83 8.40 -8.09 -5.35
C VAL A 83 7.52 -8.91 -4.40
N TRP A 84 7.43 -8.46 -3.14
CA TRP A 84 6.57 -9.07 -2.12
C TRP A 84 5.08 -8.70 -2.34
N MET A 85 4.82 -7.49 -2.81
CA MET A 85 3.47 -6.99 -3.06
C MET A 85 3.45 -6.06 -4.27
N SER A 86 2.35 -6.07 -5.02
CA SER A 86 2.05 -5.10 -6.08
C SER A 86 0.57 -4.72 -6.04
N ASN A 87 0.18 -3.68 -6.78
CA ASN A 87 -1.21 -3.25 -6.83
C ASN A 87 -1.72 -2.77 -8.19
N ILE A 88 -3.05 -2.80 -8.33
CA ILE A 88 -3.81 -2.33 -9.49
C ILE A 88 -4.96 -1.41 -9.03
N HIS A 89 -5.48 -0.55 -9.89
CA HIS A 89 -6.73 0.17 -9.61
C HIS A 89 -7.94 -0.69 -9.94
N LEU A 90 -8.85 -0.88 -8.98
CA LEU A 90 -10.07 -1.67 -9.19
C LEU A 90 -11.07 -0.99 -10.14
N LEU A 91 -10.92 0.32 -10.37
CA LEU A 91 -11.64 1.06 -11.40
C LEU A 91 -11.33 0.62 -12.83
N GLY A 92 -10.28 -0.19 -13.06
CA GLY A 92 -10.00 -0.79 -14.36
C GLY A 92 -10.95 -1.91 -14.77
N GLY A 93 -11.85 -2.31 -13.88
CA GLY A 93 -12.94 -3.24 -14.17
C GLY A 93 -12.54 -4.71 -14.14
N LYS A 94 -13.57 -5.57 -14.13
CA LYS A 94 -13.46 -7.01 -13.88
C LYS A 94 -12.45 -7.73 -14.76
N GLU A 95 -12.44 -7.45 -16.06
CA GLU A 95 -11.52 -8.10 -17.00
C GLU A 95 -10.06 -7.75 -16.72
N MET A 96 -9.77 -6.50 -16.35
CA MET A 96 -8.42 -6.08 -15.99
C MET A 96 -7.97 -6.74 -14.68
N ILE A 97 -8.87 -6.80 -13.69
CA ILE A 97 -8.61 -7.44 -12.39
C ILE A 97 -8.33 -8.93 -12.58
N ASN A 98 -9.12 -9.64 -13.37
CA ASN A 98 -8.91 -11.06 -13.67
C ASN A 98 -7.59 -11.29 -14.41
N ALA A 99 -7.25 -10.43 -15.37
CA ALA A 99 -5.97 -10.50 -16.08
C ALA A 99 -4.77 -10.28 -15.14
N ALA A 100 -4.90 -9.36 -14.18
CA ALA A 100 -3.89 -9.13 -13.16
C ALA A 100 -3.70 -10.36 -12.24
N GLN A 101 -4.79 -10.94 -11.76
CA GLN A 101 -4.74 -12.16 -10.95
C GLN A 101 -4.12 -13.33 -11.71
N LYS A 102 -4.46 -13.49 -13.00
CA LYS A 102 -3.85 -14.49 -13.87
C LYS A 102 -2.33 -14.30 -13.97
N ALA A 103 -1.85 -13.06 -14.16
CA ALA A 103 -0.41 -12.77 -14.24
C ALA A 103 0.33 -13.17 -12.96
N ARG A 104 -0.27 -12.89 -11.79
CA ARG A 104 0.25 -13.30 -10.48
C ARG A 104 0.36 -14.82 -10.39
N LEU A 105 -0.73 -15.55 -10.63
CA LEU A 105 -0.77 -17.01 -10.49
C LEU A 105 0.26 -17.70 -11.39
N GLU A 106 0.50 -17.18 -12.59
CA GLU A 106 1.48 -17.73 -13.54
C GLU A 106 2.93 -17.35 -13.25
N SER A 107 3.19 -16.27 -12.49
CA SER A 107 4.55 -15.69 -12.36
C SER A 107 5.08 -15.73 -10.93
N ASN A 108 4.26 -15.38 -9.94
CA ASN A 108 4.59 -15.45 -8.52
C ASN A 108 3.30 -15.50 -7.68
N LYS A 109 2.81 -16.72 -7.43
CA LYS A 109 1.59 -16.95 -6.63
C LYS A 109 1.70 -16.48 -5.17
N GLU A 110 2.92 -16.41 -4.62
CA GLU A 110 3.14 -16.05 -3.22
C GLU A 110 3.17 -14.53 -3.01
N ALA A 111 3.46 -13.74 -4.05
CA ALA A 111 3.41 -12.28 -3.97
C ALA A 111 1.97 -11.79 -3.80
N PHE A 112 1.77 -10.77 -2.96
CA PHE A 112 0.45 -10.16 -2.77
C PHE A 112 0.04 -9.30 -3.98
N LEU A 113 -1.21 -9.42 -4.40
CA LEU A 113 -1.87 -8.53 -5.34
C LEU A 113 -3.04 -7.82 -4.65
N ILE A 114 -2.87 -6.51 -4.44
CA ILE A 114 -3.81 -5.67 -3.70
C ILE A 114 -4.54 -4.71 -4.64
N GLY A 115 -5.85 -4.58 -4.48
CA GLY A 115 -6.67 -3.65 -5.24
C GLY A 115 -6.74 -2.26 -4.61
N VAL A 116 -6.41 -1.21 -5.34
CA VAL A 116 -6.69 0.17 -4.92
C VAL A 116 -8.16 0.48 -5.18
N THR A 117 -8.90 0.81 -4.12
CA THR A 117 -10.31 1.21 -4.17
C THR A 117 -10.42 2.68 -4.63
N ILE A 118 -10.73 3.60 -3.71
CA ILE A 118 -10.76 5.04 -3.94
C ILE A 118 -9.53 5.66 -3.29
N LEU A 119 -8.85 6.54 -4.04
CA LEU A 119 -7.70 7.26 -3.50
C LEU A 119 -8.17 8.10 -2.31
N THR A 120 -7.39 8.10 -1.22
CA THR A 120 -7.72 8.85 0.00
C THR A 120 -7.77 10.37 -0.20
N SER A 121 -7.32 10.85 -1.37
CA SER A 121 -7.40 12.25 -1.79
C SER A 121 -8.69 12.61 -2.52
N LEU A 122 -9.56 11.64 -2.83
CA LEU A 122 -10.82 11.86 -3.54
C LEU A 122 -11.98 11.91 -2.56
N ASP A 123 -12.71 13.02 -2.55
CA ASP A 123 -13.96 13.16 -1.82
C ASP A 123 -15.20 12.96 -2.71
N GLU A 124 -16.39 12.99 -2.10
CA GLU A 124 -17.66 12.82 -2.84
C GLU A 124 -17.87 13.89 -3.92
N THR A 125 -17.35 15.11 -3.72
CA THR A 125 -17.47 16.20 -4.70
C THR A 125 -16.65 15.87 -5.95
N GLN A 126 -15.40 15.46 -5.76
CA GLN A 126 -14.52 15.08 -6.86
C GLN A 126 -15.01 13.82 -7.59
N LEU A 127 -15.55 12.84 -6.87
CA LEU A 127 -16.13 11.64 -7.47
C LEU A 127 -17.36 11.96 -8.34
N LYS A 128 -18.21 12.91 -7.93
CA LYS A 128 -19.34 13.38 -8.74
C LYS A 128 -18.89 14.04 -10.03
N LEU A 129 -17.81 14.82 -10.01
CA LEU A 129 -17.26 15.47 -11.21
C LEU A 129 -16.83 14.46 -12.29
N ILE A 130 -16.41 13.26 -11.89
CA ILE A 130 -16.02 12.19 -12.81
C ILE A 130 -17.12 11.13 -13.02
N GLY A 131 -18.36 11.43 -12.63
CA GLY A 131 -19.55 10.64 -12.97
C GLY A 131 -20.02 9.62 -11.94
N PHE A 132 -19.38 9.51 -10.77
CA PHE A 132 -19.87 8.63 -9.70
C PHE A 132 -21.02 9.27 -8.93
N LYS A 133 -22.05 8.46 -8.65
CA LYS A 133 -23.24 8.89 -7.89
C LYS A 133 -23.27 8.35 -6.45
N ASP A 134 -22.59 7.22 -6.22
CA ASP A 134 -22.51 6.59 -4.91
C ASP A 134 -21.66 7.41 -3.93
N LYS A 135 -21.90 7.22 -2.63
CA LYS A 135 -21.02 7.74 -1.58
C LYS A 135 -19.70 6.96 -1.54
N VAL A 136 -18.62 7.58 -1.05
CA VAL A 136 -17.29 6.95 -0.96
C VAL A 136 -17.34 5.57 -0.29
N PRO A 137 -17.97 5.38 0.89
CA PRO A 137 -17.97 4.07 1.55
C PRO A 137 -18.70 2.98 0.74
N GLN A 138 -19.73 3.36 -0.01
CA GLN A 138 -20.48 2.44 -0.88
C GLN A 138 -19.61 2.00 -2.05
N LEU A 139 -18.90 2.94 -2.68
CA LEU A 139 -18.02 2.65 -3.81
C LEU A 139 -16.82 1.80 -3.37
N VAL A 140 -16.21 2.12 -2.23
CA VAL A 140 -15.13 1.31 -1.63
C VAL A 140 -15.58 -0.11 -1.37
N LYS A 141 -16.78 -0.31 -0.78
CA LYS A 141 -17.34 -1.64 -0.54
C LYS A 141 -17.60 -2.42 -1.85
N LYS A 142 -18.14 -1.75 -2.88
CA LYS A 142 -18.35 -2.37 -4.20
C LYS A 142 -17.02 -2.83 -4.81
N LEU A 143 -16.02 -1.95 -4.83
CA LEU A 143 -14.70 -2.29 -5.39
C LEU A 143 -14.00 -3.39 -4.59
N ALA A 144 -14.03 -3.34 -3.25
CA ALA A 144 -13.48 -4.41 -2.42
C ALA A 144 -14.18 -5.75 -2.64
N SER A 145 -15.48 -5.75 -2.94
CA SER A 145 -16.20 -6.95 -3.34
C SER A 145 -15.69 -7.52 -4.66
N GLU A 146 -15.41 -6.67 -5.66
CA GLU A 146 -14.82 -7.11 -6.94
C GLU A 146 -13.43 -7.72 -6.74
N ALA A 147 -12.58 -7.11 -5.90
CA ALA A 147 -11.28 -7.68 -5.55
C ALA A 147 -11.41 -9.07 -4.92
N LYS A 148 -12.31 -9.23 -3.94
CA LYS A 148 -12.57 -10.52 -3.30
C LYS A 148 -13.12 -11.56 -4.29
N ASN A 149 -14.07 -11.18 -5.14
CA ASN A 149 -14.65 -12.06 -6.15
C ASN A 149 -13.60 -12.55 -7.16
N ALA A 150 -12.62 -11.71 -7.49
CA ALA A 150 -11.50 -12.06 -8.35
C ALA A 150 -10.33 -12.74 -7.60
N LEU A 151 -10.50 -13.07 -6.32
CA LEU A 151 -9.49 -13.73 -5.47
C LEU A 151 -8.17 -12.94 -5.34
N LEU A 152 -8.24 -11.61 -5.40
CA LEU A 152 -7.14 -10.77 -4.92
C LEU A 152 -7.01 -10.92 -3.40
N ASP A 153 -5.80 -10.72 -2.87
CA ASP A 153 -5.55 -10.93 -1.44
C ASP A 153 -6.23 -9.86 -0.57
N GLY A 154 -6.52 -8.69 -1.15
CA GLY A 154 -7.00 -7.57 -0.36
C GLY A 154 -7.13 -6.25 -1.11
N VAL A 155 -7.25 -5.16 -0.34
CA VAL A 155 -7.35 -3.80 -0.86
C VAL A 155 -6.50 -2.77 -0.13
N VAL A 156 -6.17 -1.71 -0.85
CA VAL A 156 -5.77 -0.43 -0.25
C VAL A 156 -7.03 0.35 0.11
N CYS A 157 -7.15 0.75 1.37
CA CYS A 157 -8.26 1.55 1.89
C CYS A 157 -7.77 2.55 2.95
N SER A 158 -8.61 3.51 3.33
CA SER A 158 -8.35 4.33 4.52
C SER A 158 -8.49 3.50 5.80
N ALA A 159 -7.86 3.95 6.89
CA ALA A 159 -7.99 3.28 8.18
C ALA A 159 -9.44 3.32 8.71
N GLN A 160 -10.21 4.36 8.39
CA GLN A 160 -11.63 4.48 8.80
C GLN A 160 -12.52 3.43 8.13
N GLU A 161 -12.19 3.01 6.90
CA GLU A 161 -12.90 1.96 6.19
C GLU A 161 -12.53 0.56 6.69
N ALA A 162 -11.36 0.41 7.30
CA ALA A 162 -10.81 -0.90 7.64
C ALA A 162 -11.73 -1.74 8.52
N LYS A 163 -12.38 -1.12 9.51
CA LYS A 163 -13.28 -1.81 10.45
C LYS A 163 -14.47 -2.47 9.73
N GLU A 164 -15.13 -1.73 8.84
CA GLU A 164 -16.28 -2.24 8.09
C GLU A 164 -15.87 -3.24 7.01
N LEU A 165 -14.70 -3.03 6.38
CA LEU A 165 -14.15 -3.95 5.40
C LEU A 165 -13.77 -5.29 6.04
N LYS A 166 -13.09 -5.31 7.19
CA LYS A 166 -12.80 -6.55 7.93
C LYS A 166 -14.07 -7.26 8.35
N LYS A 167 -15.07 -6.52 8.85
CA LYS A 167 -16.37 -7.09 9.22
C LYS A 167 -17.07 -7.75 8.02
N THR A 168 -17.02 -7.10 6.86
CA THR A 168 -17.71 -7.57 5.65
C THR A 168 -16.97 -8.74 4.98
N PHE A 169 -15.64 -8.63 4.85
CA PHE A 169 -14.85 -9.51 3.99
C PHE A 169 -14.05 -10.57 4.74
N GLY A 170 -14.00 -10.50 6.07
CA GLY A 170 -13.33 -11.47 6.93
C GLY A 170 -11.91 -11.08 7.28
N LYS A 171 -11.30 -11.85 8.20
CA LYS A 171 -9.96 -11.56 8.73
C LYS A 171 -8.85 -11.78 7.71
N ASP A 172 -9.02 -12.73 6.80
CA ASP A 172 -8.01 -13.09 5.80
C ASP A 172 -7.92 -12.10 4.63
N PHE A 173 -8.89 -11.19 4.49
CA PHE A 173 -8.88 -10.17 3.45
C PHE A 173 -7.94 -9.03 3.83
N VAL A 174 -6.80 -8.93 3.15
CA VAL A 174 -5.70 -8.02 3.51
C VAL A 174 -6.10 -6.56 3.32
N LEU A 175 -5.84 -5.72 4.31
CA LEU A 175 -6.06 -4.30 4.30
C LEU A 175 -4.73 -3.56 4.45
N VAL A 176 -4.34 -2.86 3.38
CA VAL A 176 -3.16 -1.99 3.36
C VAL A 176 -3.62 -0.55 3.53
N THR A 177 -3.28 0.08 4.66
CA THR A 177 -3.78 1.41 4.99
C THR A 177 -2.66 2.46 4.97
N PRO A 178 -2.65 3.40 4.01
CA PRO A 178 -1.77 4.56 4.02
C PRO A 178 -2.34 5.70 4.87
N GLY A 179 -1.55 6.78 5.00
CA GLY A 179 -2.00 8.01 5.64
C GLY A 179 -2.03 7.96 7.17
N ILE A 180 -1.25 7.06 7.77
CA ILE A 180 -1.16 6.86 9.21
C ILE A 180 -0.27 7.91 9.86
N ARG A 181 -0.70 8.44 11.01
CA ARG A 181 0.11 9.31 11.89
C ARG A 181 0.71 8.50 13.03
N ILE A 182 1.97 8.76 13.33
CA ILE A 182 2.69 8.10 14.42
C ILE A 182 2.40 8.84 15.74
N ASN A 183 2.42 10.17 15.71
CA ASN A 183 2.12 11.02 16.86
C ASN A 183 0.86 11.86 16.62
N SER A 184 -0.04 11.91 17.60
CA SER A 184 -1.10 12.92 17.64
C SER A 184 -0.55 14.16 18.35
N GLN A 185 -0.14 15.20 17.62
CA GLN A 185 -0.27 16.52 18.23
C GLN A 185 -1.77 16.82 18.27
N LYS A 186 -2.33 16.93 19.48
CA LYS A 186 -3.67 17.47 19.71
C LYS A 186 -3.67 18.89 19.15
N GLY A 187 -4.17 19.12 17.94
CA GLY A 187 -4.18 20.51 17.45
C GLY A 187 -4.70 20.75 16.05
N ASP A 188 -4.34 19.95 15.04
CA ASP A 188 -4.68 20.34 13.67
C ASP A 188 -5.00 19.16 12.74
N GLN A 189 -6.18 19.27 12.14
CA GLN A 189 -6.77 18.49 11.05
C GLN A 189 -7.69 17.29 11.40
N SER A 190 -8.87 17.35 10.80
CA SER A 190 -10.12 16.69 11.22
C SER A 190 -10.39 15.31 10.59
N ARG A 191 -9.43 14.63 9.96
CA ARG A 191 -9.67 13.33 9.28
C ARG A 191 -8.46 12.38 9.23
N VAL A 192 -7.61 12.32 10.27
CA VAL A 192 -6.40 11.48 10.24
C VAL A 192 -6.40 10.44 11.36
N THR A 193 -6.07 9.19 11.03
CA THR A 193 -6.05 8.06 11.97
C THR A 193 -4.64 7.80 12.50
N THR A 194 -4.53 7.61 13.82
CA THR A 194 -3.28 7.26 14.47
C THR A 194 -2.90 5.80 14.21
N LEU A 195 -1.63 5.47 14.39
CA LEU A 195 -1.13 4.09 14.27
C LEU A 195 -1.88 3.12 15.18
N LYS A 196 -2.15 3.50 16.44
CA LYS A 196 -2.93 2.67 17.38
C LYS A 196 -4.35 2.42 16.90
N GLU A 197 -5.03 3.45 16.41
CA GLU A 197 -6.39 3.32 15.90
C GLU A 197 -6.44 2.44 14.65
N ALA A 198 -5.49 2.59 13.72
CA ALA A 198 -5.44 1.78 12.51
C ALA A 198 -5.28 0.28 12.80
N ILE A 199 -4.45 -0.06 13.80
CA ILE A 199 -4.33 -1.44 14.31
C ILE A 199 -5.66 -1.91 14.88
N ASN A 200 -6.29 -1.10 15.74
CA ASN A 200 -7.57 -1.46 16.37
C ASN A 200 -8.72 -1.58 15.36
N TYR A 201 -8.66 -0.87 14.24
CA TYR A 201 -9.62 -0.99 13.15
C TYR A 201 -9.38 -2.22 12.26
N GLY A 202 -8.30 -2.97 12.49
CA GLY A 202 -8.02 -4.22 11.80
C GLY A 202 -7.22 -4.05 10.51
N SER A 203 -6.41 -3.00 10.40
CA SER A 203 -5.46 -2.86 9.28
C SER A 203 -4.32 -3.88 9.41
N ASP A 204 -3.98 -4.59 8.34
CA ASP A 204 -2.93 -5.62 8.38
C ASP A 204 -1.55 -5.05 8.07
N TYR A 205 -1.49 -4.06 7.17
CA TYR A 205 -0.27 -3.37 6.79
C TYR A 205 -0.45 -1.86 6.84
N LEU A 206 0.47 -1.17 7.49
CA LEU A 206 0.44 0.29 7.64
C LEU A 206 1.52 0.92 6.76
N VAL A 207 1.12 1.75 5.81
CA VAL A 207 2.08 2.50 4.98
C VAL A 207 2.43 3.83 5.67
N LEU A 208 3.68 3.95 6.10
CA LEU A 208 4.25 5.08 6.83
C LEU A 208 5.16 5.88 5.89
N GLY A 209 4.80 7.12 5.57
CA GLY A 209 5.56 7.95 4.63
C GLY A 209 6.08 9.23 5.27
N ARG A 210 5.39 10.35 4.98
CA ARG A 210 5.83 11.71 5.38
C ARG A 210 6.14 11.90 6.85
N GLU A 211 5.52 11.13 7.75
CA GLU A 211 5.84 11.19 9.19
C GLU A 211 7.28 10.80 9.47
N ILE A 212 7.84 9.89 8.68
CA ILE A 212 9.23 9.45 8.77
C ILE A 212 10.11 10.40 7.97
N SER A 213 9.83 10.57 6.68
CA SER A 213 10.74 11.31 5.77
C SER A 213 10.86 12.81 6.10
N LYS A 214 9.90 13.39 6.83
CA LYS A 214 9.94 14.79 7.29
C LYS A 214 10.20 14.93 8.78
N ALA A 215 10.52 13.84 9.48
CA ALA A 215 10.88 13.92 10.90
C ALA A 215 12.16 14.75 11.06
N LYS A 216 12.18 15.62 12.09
CA LYS A 216 13.40 16.36 12.46
C LYS A 216 14.53 15.41 12.89
N ASP A 217 14.15 14.29 13.51
CA ASP A 217 15.03 13.23 13.96
C ASP A 217 14.46 11.89 13.45
N ILE A 218 14.94 11.47 12.29
CA ILE A 218 14.55 10.19 11.65
C ILE A 218 14.90 9.00 12.55
N PRO A 219 16.14 8.86 13.07
CA PRO A 219 16.48 7.77 13.99
C PRO A 219 15.51 7.65 15.18
N GLN A 220 15.18 8.76 15.83
CA GLN A 220 14.23 8.74 16.95
C GLN A 220 12.81 8.40 16.49
N MET A 221 12.39 8.87 15.31
CA MET A 221 11.10 8.50 14.75
C MET A 221 11.00 6.99 14.47
N ILE A 222 12.05 6.38 13.92
CA ILE A 222 12.07 4.93 13.70
C ILE A 222 11.99 4.17 15.03
N LYS A 223 12.80 4.54 16.03
CA LYS A 223 12.72 3.94 17.39
C LYS A 223 11.31 4.05 17.99
N ASN A 224 10.63 5.18 17.78
CA ASN A 224 9.25 5.34 18.24
C ASN A 224 8.30 4.37 17.54
N ILE A 225 8.46 4.13 16.23
CA ILE A 225 7.65 3.14 15.50
C ILE A 225 7.97 1.73 15.97
N GLU A 226 9.26 1.41 16.17
CA GLU A 226 9.68 0.09 16.66
C GLU A 226 9.05 -0.24 18.02
N SER A 227 8.78 0.76 18.86
CA SER A 227 8.05 0.54 20.13
C SER A 227 6.61 0.02 19.96
N TYR A 228 6.06 0.06 18.73
CA TYR A 228 4.77 -0.53 18.39
C TYR A 228 4.87 -1.93 17.77
N ILE A 229 6.07 -2.41 17.47
CA ILE A 229 6.34 -3.72 16.88
C ILE A 229 6.71 -4.69 18.02
N ILE A 230 6.07 -5.86 18.07
CA ILE A 230 6.39 -6.94 19.02
C ILE A 230 7.72 -7.57 18.66
#